data_AF-A0A0U1CX97-F1
#
_entry.id   AF-A0A0U1CX97-F1
#
_cell.length_a   1.000
_cell.length_b   1.000
_cell.length_c   1.000
_cell.angle_alpha   90.00
_cell.angle_beta   90.00
_cell.angle_gamma   90.00
#
_symmetry.space_group_name_H-M   'P 1'
#
loop_
_entity.id
_entity.type
_entity.pdbx_description
1 polymer ?
#
loop_
_entity_poly.entity_id
_entity_poly.type
_entity_poly.pdbx_seq_one_letter_code
_entity_poly.pdbx_strand_id
1 'polypeptide(L)'
;MMGIEAEIAAGLHSVEIEHELHKFAVKVRDHARGLAAVFGQTGRDDRRESPPEGEPGDFRDSITVRTTGKPGHLRVGSDDKIALWQEVGTRHFPEDAIFAKTAKYFGGTGPIIDEGVQHAQGKLRGELERLEKMTATGAAAHHIAAQRRAVEQARAERSAAFKAARGPRRGRRR
;
A
#
# COMPACT_ATOMS: atom_id res chain seq x y z
N MET A 1 -0.11 -47.29 10.37
CA MET A 1 0.55 -47.33 9.05
C MET A 1 -0.38 -46.58 8.11
N MET A 2 -0.12 -45.29 7.84
CA MET A 2 -0.92 -44.55 6.84
C MET A 2 -0.52 -45.12 5.47
N GLY A 3 -1.49 -45.65 4.73
CA GLY A 3 -1.25 -46.26 3.43
C GLY A 3 -0.88 -45.20 2.40
N ILE A 4 -0.05 -45.59 1.43
CA ILE A 4 0.44 -44.77 0.31
C ILE A 4 -0.72 -44.04 -0.41
N GLU A 5 -1.91 -44.64 -0.45
CA GLU A 5 -3.12 -44.03 -1.01
C GLU A 5 -3.61 -42.78 -0.25
N ALA A 6 -3.45 -42.73 1.07
CA ALA A 6 -3.80 -41.57 1.89
C ALA A 6 -2.79 -40.42 1.75
N GLU A 7 -1.49 -40.73 1.56
CA GLU A 7 -0.47 -39.73 1.25
C GLU A 7 -0.65 -39.16 -0.16
N ILE A 8 -1.02 -39.99 -1.15
CA ILE A 8 -1.31 -39.54 -2.52
C ILE A 8 -2.58 -38.69 -2.55
N ALA A 9 -3.65 -39.08 -1.85
CA ALA A 9 -4.88 -38.29 -1.77
C ALA A 9 -4.65 -36.95 -1.04
N ALA A 10 -3.91 -36.95 0.07
CA ALA A 10 -3.54 -35.72 0.76
C ALA A 10 -2.62 -34.82 -0.09
N GLY A 11 -1.69 -35.41 -0.83
CA GLY A 11 -0.81 -34.71 -1.77
C GLY A 11 -1.56 -34.13 -2.98
N LEU A 12 -2.52 -34.85 -3.56
CA LEU A 12 -3.36 -34.36 -4.66
C LEU A 12 -4.21 -33.17 -4.23
N HIS A 13 -4.87 -33.27 -3.07
CA HIS A 13 -5.66 -32.17 -2.53
C HIS A 13 -4.79 -30.96 -2.18
N SER A 14 -3.55 -31.17 -1.73
CA SER A 14 -2.60 -30.07 -1.51
C SER A 14 -2.26 -29.33 -2.81
N VAL A 15 -2.03 -30.04 -3.91
CA VAL A 15 -1.71 -29.43 -5.22
C VAL A 15 -2.93 -28.70 -5.80
N GLU A 16 -4.13 -29.27 -5.67
CA GLU A 16 -5.38 -28.63 -6.11
C GLU A 16 -5.66 -27.35 -5.31
N ILE A 17 -5.50 -27.40 -3.98
CA ILE A 17 -5.65 -26.23 -3.11
C ILE A 17 -4.61 -25.16 -3.44
N GLU A 18 -3.35 -25.55 -3.69
CA GLU A 18 -2.30 -24.59 -4.08
C GLU A 18 -2.58 -23.95 -5.44
N HIS A 19 -3.11 -24.71 -6.40
CA HIS A 19 -3.50 -24.20 -7.71
C HIS A 19 -4.65 -23.21 -7.62
N GLU A 20 -5.71 -23.55 -6.88
CA GLU A 20 -6.85 -22.65 -6.67
C GLU A 20 -6.46 -21.40 -5.85
N LEU A 21 -5.58 -21.56 -4.85
CA LEU A 21 -5.01 -20.44 -4.12
C LEU A 21 -4.21 -19.52 -5.05
N HIS A 22 -3.43 -20.07 -5.98
CA HIS A 22 -2.68 -19.29 -6.96
C HIS A 22 -3.62 -18.55 -7.92
N LYS A 23 -4.65 -19.20 -8.45
CA LYS A 23 -5.69 -18.55 -9.27
C LYS A 23 -6.36 -17.41 -8.52
N PHE A 24 -6.72 -17.63 -7.26
CA PHE A 24 -7.30 -16.60 -6.42
C PHE A 24 -6.34 -15.42 -6.22
N ALA A 25 -5.07 -15.69 -5.91
CA ALA A 25 -4.05 -14.64 -5.76
C ALA A 25 -3.82 -13.86 -7.06
N VAL A 26 -3.86 -14.52 -8.22
CA VAL A 26 -3.81 -13.88 -9.54
C VAL A 26 -5.00 -12.94 -9.74
N LYS A 27 -6.22 -13.37 -9.37
CA LYS A 27 -7.41 -12.52 -9.42
C LYS A 27 -7.27 -11.27 -8.53
N VAL A 28 -6.70 -11.43 -7.34
CA VAL A 28 -6.41 -10.31 -6.42
C VAL A 28 -5.39 -9.35 -7.04
N ARG A 29 -4.29 -9.88 -7.63
CA ARG A 29 -3.29 -9.08 -8.35
C ARG A 29 -3.92 -8.28 -9.48
N ASP A 30 -4.74 -8.92 -10.32
CA ASP A 30 -5.33 -8.28 -11.49
C ASP A 30 -6.32 -7.19 -11.11
N HIS A 31 -7.08 -7.38 -10.03
CA HIS A 31 -7.91 -6.33 -9.45
C HIS A 31 -7.07 -5.14 -8.96
N ALA A 32 -6.00 -5.40 -8.20
CA ALA A 32 -5.10 -4.34 -7.73
C ALA A 32 -4.47 -3.57 -8.90
N ARG A 33 -4.06 -4.26 -9.97
CA ARG A 33 -3.55 -3.64 -11.20
C ARG A 33 -4.61 -2.78 -11.90
N GLY A 34 -5.87 -3.21 -11.91
CA GLY A 34 -6.96 -2.41 -12.47
C GLY A 34 -7.23 -1.11 -11.70
N LEU A 35 -6.95 -1.09 -10.40
CA LEU A 35 -7.06 0.11 -9.56
C LEU A 35 -5.83 1.02 -9.66
N ALA A 36 -4.66 0.45 -9.96
CA ALA A 36 -3.41 1.20 -10.01
C ALA A 36 -3.44 2.27 -11.11
N ALA A 37 -3.29 3.52 -10.70
CA ALA A 37 -3.29 4.64 -11.64
C ALA A 37 -2.00 4.66 -12.45
N VAL A 38 -2.15 4.95 -13.74
CA VAL A 38 -1.04 5.16 -14.66
C VAL A 38 -0.83 6.67 -14.79
N PHE A 39 0.42 7.11 -14.62
CA PHE A 39 0.82 8.51 -14.82
C PHE A 39 0.54 8.96 -16.27
N GLY A 40 0.24 10.24 -16.47
CA GLY A 40 -0.06 10.80 -17.79
C GLY A 40 -1.47 10.49 -18.32
N GLN A 41 -2.30 9.73 -17.59
CA GLN A 41 -3.73 9.61 -17.92
C GLN A 41 -4.46 10.89 -17.46
N THR A 42 -4.98 11.65 -18.43
CA THR A 42 -5.71 12.90 -18.23
C THR A 42 -6.95 12.71 -17.33
N GLY A 43 -7.23 13.70 -16.46
CA GLY A 43 -8.48 13.81 -15.71
C GLY A 43 -8.51 13.30 -14.27
N ARG A 44 -7.38 12.90 -13.66
CA ARG A 44 -7.35 12.39 -12.27
C ARG A 44 -6.74 13.33 -11.22
N ASP A 45 -5.62 14.00 -11.51
CA ASP A 45 -4.92 14.98 -10.62
C ASP A 45 -3.70 15.52 -11.38
N ASP A 46 -3.42 16.83 -11.35
CA ASP A 46 -2.21 17.43 -11.96
C ASP A 46 -0.92 16.82 -11.38
N ARG A 47 -0.99 16.32 -10.13
CA ARG A 47 0.10 15.58 -9.46
C ARG A 47 0.40 14.21 -10.08
N ARG A 48 -0.30 13.81 -11.14
CA ARG A 48 -0.10 12.53 -11.85
C ARG A 48 0.35 12.71 -13.31
N GLU A 49 0.83 13.89 -13.68
CA GLU A 49 1.30 14.14 -15.05
C GLU A 49 2.47 13.22 -15.45
N SER A 50 3.44 13.01 -14.55
CA SER A 50 4.59 12.14 -14.80
C SER A 50 4.99 11.34 -13.55
N PRO A 51 5.52 10.11 -13.70
CA PRO A 51 6.04 9.36 -12.57
C PRO A 51 7.30 10.04 -12.02
N PRO A 52 7.57 9.94 -10.70
CA PRO A 52 8.79 10.51 -10.11
C PRO A 52 10.05 9.82 -10.61
N GLU A 53 9.94 8.52 -10.95
CA GLU A 53 10.99 7.68 -11.50
C GLU A 53 10.34 6.57 -12.33
N GLY A 54 11.03 6.06 -13.36
CA GLY A 54 10.54 5.00 -14.24
C GLY A 54 9.57 5.50 -15.32
N GLU A 55 8.91 4.56 -15.97
CA GLU A 55 7.93 4.80 -17.03
C GLU A 55 6.48 4.76 -16.50
N PRO A 56 5.54 5.47 -17.15
CA PRO A 56 4.12 5.34 -16.84
C PRO A 56 3.65 3.88 -16.91
N GLY A 57 3.18 3.35 -15.78
CA GLY A 57 2.66 1.99 -15.68
C GLY A 57 3.59 1.01 -14.95
N ASP A 58 4.86 1.38 -14.72
CA ASP A 58 5.83 0.53 -14.02
C ASP A 58 5.29 0.05 -12.67
N PHE A 59 4.68 0.94 -11.89
CA PHE A 59 4.09 0.57 -10.61
C PHE A 59 2.95 -0.45 -10.78
N ARG A 60 2.02 -0.27 -11.73
CA ARG A 60 0.96 -1.25 -12.01
C ARG A 60 1.59 -2.61 -12.34
N ASP A 61 2.59 -2.61 -13.21
CA ASP A 61 3.19 -3.84 -13.71
C ASP A 61 4.07 -4.53 -12.65
N SER A 62 4.58 -3.78 -11.66
CA SER A 62 5.31 -4.30 -10.50
C SER A 62 4.46 -5.11 -9.51
N ILE A 63 3.14 -4.99 -9.54
CA ILE A 63 2.23 -5.73 -8.64
C ILE A 63 2.24 -7.20 -9.05
N THR A 64 2.70 -8.07 -8.16
CA THR A 64 2.94 -9.49 -8.43
C THR A 64 2.41 -10.38 -7.31
N VAL A 65 2.20 -11.66 -7.64
CA VAL A 65 1.94 -12.72 -6.66
C VAL A 65 3.29 -13.32 -6.27
N ARG A 66 3.53 -13.52 -4.98
CA ARG A 66 4.79 -14.05 -4.44
C ARG A 66 4.50 -15.12 -3.39
N THR A 67 5.34 -16.14 -3.35
CA THR A 67 5.33 -17.11 -2.24
C THR A 67 5.93 -16.48 -0.98
N THR A 68 5.40 -16.82 0.19
CA THR A 68 6.00 -16.46 1.48
C THR A 68 6.99 -17.51 1.99
N GLY A 69 7.29 -18.54 1.19
CA GLY A 69 8.08 -19.70 1.58
C GLY A 69 7.34 -20.69 2.48
N LYS A 70 6.03 -20.50 2.70
CA LYS A 70 5.16 -21.41 3.47
C LYS A 70 4.03 -21.93 2.56
N PRO A 71 3.77 -23.25 2.52
CA PRO A 71 2.63 -23.80 1.79
C PRO A 71 1.32 -23.16 2.23
N GLY A 72 0.39 -22.94 1.30
CA GLY A 72 -0.89 -22.27 1.58
C GLY A 72 -0.81 -20.76 1.85
N HIS A 73 0.37 -20.13 1.70
CA HIS A 73 0.54 -18.70 1.92
C HIS A 73 1.14 -18.00 0.69
N LEU A 74 0.33 -17.13 0.08
CA LEU A 74 0.73 -16.24 -1.02
C LEU A 74 0.57 -14.78 -0.59
N ARG A 75 1.43 -13.92 -1.13
CA ARG A 75 1.37 -12.47 -0.96
C ARG A 75 1.18 -11.80 -2.31
N VAL A 76 0.20 -10.91 -2.39
CA VAL A 76 0.06 -9.96 -3.49
C VAL A 76 0.65 -8.63 -3.04
N GLY A 77 1.58 -8.07 -3.81
CA GLY A 77 2.24 -6.84 -3.44
C GLY A 77 3.21 -6.34 -4.50
N SER A 78 3.91 -5.26 -4.17
CA SER A 78 4.96 -4.68 -4.99
C SER A 78 6.13 -4.27 -4.10
N ASP A 79 7.35 -4.40 -4.60
CA ASP A 79 8.57 -3.83 -3.98
C ASP A 79 8.89 -2.43 -4.51
N ASP A 80 8.08 -1.93 -5.45
CA ASP A 80 8.24 -0.58 -5.93
C ASP A 80 8.05 0.39 -4.76
N LYS A 81 9.00 1.29 -4.59
CA LYS A 81 8.93 2.37 -3.60
C LYS A 81 7.73 3.29 -3.78
N ILE A 82 7.16 3.35 -4.99
CA ILE A 82 5.94 4.08 -5.32
C ILE A 82 4.71 3.39 -4.72
N ALA A 83 4.75 2.07 -4.48
CA ALA A 83 3.64 1.31 -3.89
C ALA A 83 3.18 1.92 -2.56
N LEU A 84 4.14 2.21 -1.68
CA LEU A 84 3.84 2.84 -0.40
C LEU A 84 3.28 4.26 -0.59
N TRP A 85 3.82 5.01 -1.53
CA TRP A 85 3.37 6.38 -1.81
C TRP A 85 1.96 6.44 -2.37
N GLN A 86 1.57 5.51 -3.26
CA GLN A 86 0.19 5.43 -3.74
C GLN A 86 -0.75 4.88 -2.67
N GLU A 87 -0.26 4.01 -1.77
CA GLU A 87 -1.09 3.42 -0.72
C GLU A 87 -1.51 4.44 0.34
N VAL A 88 -0.58 5.28 0.81
CA VAL A 88 -0.84 6.23 1.91
C VAL A 88 -0.76 7.70 1.49
N GLY A 89 -0.46 7.99 0.23
CA GLY A 89 -0.30 9.35 -0.27
C GLY A 89 0.95 10.04 0.26
N THR A 90 1.35 11.11 -0.42
CA THR A 90 2.42 12.02 0.01
C THR A 90 1.99 13.48 -0.18
N ARG A 91 2.91 14.45 -0.05
CA ARG A 91 2.63 15.84 -0.44
C ARG A 91 2.44 15.96 -1.96
N HIS A 92 3.21 15.18 -2.71
CA HIS A 92 3.29 15.23 -4.17
C HIS A 92 2.52 14.10 -4.86
N PHE A 93 1.99 13.14 -4.09
CA PHE A 93 1.21 12.02 -4.61
C PHE A 93 -0.11 11.95 -3.85
N PRO A 94 -1.26 11.87 -4.55
CA PRO A 94 -2.54 11.58 -3.91
C PRO A 94 -2.53 10.18 -3.27
N GLU A 95 -3.41 10.00 -2.28
CA GLU A 95 -3.65 8.69 -1.67
C GLU A 95 -4.65 7.91 -2.53
N ASP A 96 -4.19 6.82 -3.15
CA ASP A 96 -5.03 5.91 -3.94
C ASP A 96 -5.50 4.69 -3.13
N ALA A 97 -4.74 4.28 -2.11
CA ALA A 97 -5.07 3.18 -1.20
C ALA A 97 -5.45 1.88 -1.94
N ILE A 98 -4.68 1.52 -2.96
CA ILE A 98 -4.97 0.44 -3.91
C ILE A 98 -5.08 -0.91 -3.20
N PHE A 99 -4.12 -1.22 -2.33
CA PHE A 99 -4.10 -2.49 -1.62
C PHE A 99 -5.14 -2.52 -0.51
N ALA A 100 -5.41 -1.41 0.18
CA ALA A 100 -6.51 -1.34 1.15
C ALA A 100 -7.88 -1.53 0.48
N LYS A 101 -8.11 -0.88 -0.68
CA LYS A 101 -9.33 -1.06 -1.48
C LYS A 101 -9.46 -2.49 -2.00
N THR A 102 -8.37 -3.06 -2.50
CA THR A 102 -8.33 -4.45 -2.96
C THR A 102 -8.63 -5.41 -1.80
N ALA A 103 -7.98 -5.25 -0.65
CA ALA A 103 -8.24 -6.07 0.53
C ALA A 103 -9.71 -5.98 0.93
N LYS A 104 -10.27 -4.76 1.03
CA LYS A 104 -11.70 -4.56 1.33
C LYS A 104 -12.62 -5.27 0.33
N TYR A 105 -12.31 -5.22 -0.96
CA TYR A 105 -13.10 -5.88 -2.01
C TYR A 105 -13.13 -7.41 -1.84
N PHE A 106 -12.02 -8.02 -1.42
CA PHE A 106 -11.91 -9.47 -1.19
C PHE A 106 -12.17 -9.88 0.28
N GLY A 107 -12.63 -8.97 1.14
CA GLY A 107 -12.92 -9.26 2.56
C GLY A 107 -11.70 -9.37 3.49
N GLY A 108 -10.54 -8.84 3.08
CA GLY A 108 -9.31 -8.78 3.86
C GLY A 108 -9.18 -7.55 4.76
N THR A 109 -8.10 -7.52 5.55
CA THR A 109 -7.84 -6.51 6.60
C THR A 109 -6.98 -5.33 6.15
N GLY A 110 -6.35 -5.42 4.98
CA GLY A 110 -5.51 -4.35 4.41
C GLY A 110 -4.08 -4.79 4.08
N PRO A 111 -3.26 -3.88 3.56
CA PRO A 111 -1.84 -4.15 3.29
C PRO A 111 -1.02 -4.23 4.57
N ILE A 112 0.01 -5.07 4.53
CA ILE A 112 1.06 -5.09 5.54
C ILE A 112 2.03 -3.94 5.22
N ILE A 113 2.02 -2.91 6.06
CA ILE A 113 2.89 -1.73 5.98
C ILE A 113 3.67 -1.62 7.29
N ASP A 114 4.85 -1.00 7.25
CA ASP A 114 5.62 -0.66 8.45
C ASP A 114 4.77 0.07 9.51
N GLU A 115 4.84 -0.38 10.75
CA GLU A 115 4.01 0.12 11.85
C GLU A 115 4.25 1.62 12.11
N GLY A 116 5.51 2.07 12.03
CA GLY A 116 5.86 3.48 12.19
C GLY A 116 5.24 4.35 11.10
N VAL A 117 5.20 3.83 9.86
CA VAL A 117 4.53 4.50 8.74
C VAL A 117 3.01 4.54 8.94
N GLN A 118 2.38 3.43 9.35
CA GLN A 118 0.94 3.38 9.62
C GLN A 118 0.55 4.36 10.72
N HIS A 119 1.28 4.38 11.83
CA HIS A 119 1.05 5.30 12.94
C HIS A 119 1.18 6.77 12.52
N ALA A 120 2.26 7.11 11.80
CA ALA A 120 2.49 8.48 11.32
C ALA A 120 1.41 8.94 10.32
N GLN A 121 0.95 8.04 9.44
CA GLN A 121 -0.16 8.33 8.53
C GLN A 121 -1.49 8.51 9.28
N GLY A 122 -1.77 7.66 10.29
CA GLY A 122 -2.95 7.79 11.14
C GLY A 122 -2.99 9.13 11.87
N LYS A 123 -1.85 9.56 12.44
CA LYS A 123 -1.70 10.88 13.06
C LYS A 123 -2.01 12.00 12.06
N LEU A 124 -1.42 11.96 10.86
CA LEU A 124 -1.68 12.98 9.83
C LEU A 124 -3.16 13.06 9.43
N ARG A 125 -3.85 11.91 9.24
CA ARG A 125 -5.29 11.92 8.97
C ARG A 125 -6.08 12.57 10.10
N GLY A 126 -5.78 12.21 11.35
CA GLY A 126 -6.41 12.83 12.52
C GLY A 126 -6.20 14.34 12.60
N GLU A 127 -4.99 14.84 12.31
CA GLU A 127 -4.74 16.29 12.31
C GLU A 127 -5.46 17.02 11.16
N LEU A 128 -5.61 16.39 9.99
CA LEU A 128 -6.36 16.94 8.86
C LEU A 128 -7.87 16.99 9.17
N GLU A 129 -8.44 15.92 9.73
CA GLU A 129 -9.85 15.89 10.15
C GLU A 129 -10.15 16.95 11.22
N ARG A 130 -9.24 17.15 12.19
CA ARG A 130 -9.37 18.24 13.17
C ARG A 130 -9.32 19.61 12.52
N LEU A 131 -8.39 19.82 11.58
CA LEU A 131 -8.30 21.08 10.85
C LEU A 131 -9.58 21.37 10.07
N GLU A 132 -10.11 20.37 9.35
CA GLU A 132 -11.36 20.48 8.60
C GLU A 132 -12.52 20.85 9.54
N LYS A 133 -12.67 20.12 10.66
CA LYS A 133 -13.68 20.42 11.69
C LYS A 133 -13.55 21.84 12.22
N MET A 134 -12.36 22.27 12.62
CA MET A 134 -12.12 23.63 13.12
C MET A 134 -12.46 24.71 12.09
N THR A 135 -12.15 24.45 10.81
CA THR A 135 -12.45 25.39 9.72
C THR A 135 -13.95 25.45 9.46
N ALA A 136 -14.63 24.31 9.44
CA ALA A 136 -16.08 24.22 9.25
C ALA A 136 -16.87 24.86 10.40
N THR A 137 -16.39 24.74 11.64
CA THR A 137 -17.05 25.35 12.81
C THR A 137 -16.70 26.81 13.03
N GLY A 138 -15.87 27.41 12.15
CA GLY A 138 -15.47 28.81 12.28
C GLY A 138 -14.61 29.10 13.52
N ALA A 139 -13.74 28.16 13.91
CA ALA A 139 -12.83 28.36 15.04
C ALA A 139 -11.96 29.62 14.87
N ALA A 140 -11.52 30.21 15.98
CA ALA A 140 -10.70 31.42 15.95
C ALA A 140 -9.42 31.23 15.13
N ALA A 141 -9.00 32.27 14.40
CA ALA A 141 -7.89 32.20 13.45
C ALA A 141 -6.57 31.69 14.07
N HIS A 142 -6.30 32.00 15.35
CA HIS A 142 -5.11 31.52 16.04
C HIS A 142 -5.15 30.01 16.33
N HIS A 143 -6.34 29.43 16.57
CA HIS A 143 -6.50 27.97 16.71
C HIS A 143 -6.31 27.27 15.37
N ILE A 144 -6.87 27.81 14.28
CA ILE A 144 -6.65 27.29 12.92
C ILE A 144 -5.16 27.35 12.56
N ALA A 145 -4.47 28.45 12.88
CA ALA A 145 -3.04 28.59 12.63
C ALA A 145 -2.19 27.59 13.43
N ALA A 146 -2.54 27.35 14.71
CA ALA A 146 -1.89 26.32 15.52
C ALA A 146 -2.11 24.92 14.95
N GLN A 147 -3.33 24.61 14.52
CA GLN A 147 -3.66 23.31 13.92
C GLN A 147 -2.96 23.10 12.58
N ARG A 148 -2.80 24.15 11.76
CA ARG A 148 -1.98 24.09 10.52
C ARG A 148 -0.52 23.72 10.84
N ARG A 149 0.07 24.26 11.90
CA ARG A 149 1.42 23.86 12.35
C ARG A 149 1.48 22.40 12.77
N ALA A 150 0.47 21.90 13.47
CA ALA A 150 0.37 20.49 13.84
C ALA A 150 0.30 19.56 12.61
N VAL A 151 -0.48 19.97 11.59
CA VAL A 151 -0.53 19.26 10.29
C VAL A 151 0.86 19.23 9.62
N GLU A 152 1.57 20.36 9.56
CA GLU A 152 2.93 20.39 8.98
C GLU A 152 3.91 19.51 9.75
N GLN A 153 3.84 19.50 11.08
CA GLN A 153 4.65 18.59 11.91
C GLN A 153 4.32 17.12 11.60
N ALA A 154 3.04 16.75 11.52
CA ALA A 154 2.63 15.39 11.18
C ALA A 154 3.09 14.98 9.76
N ARG A 155 3.08 15.90 8.79
CA ARG A 155 3.65 15.67 7.45
C ARG A 155 5.16 15.39 7.51
N ALA A 156 5.89 16.12 8.35
CA ALA A 156 7.33 15.93 8.54
C ALA A 156 7.62 14.57 9.21
N GLU A 157 6.90 14.21 10.26
CA GLU A 157 7.02 12.92 10.95
C GLU A 157 6.74 11.74 10.01
N ARG A 158 5.67 11.79 9.22
CA ARG A 158 5.40 10.78 8.18
C ARG A 158 6.53 10.68 7.16
N SER A 159 7.07 11.81 6.73
CA SER A 159 8.19 11.82 5.78
C SER A 159 9.44 11.18 6.39
N ALA A 160 9.69 11.37 7.69
CA ALA A 160 10.76 10.71 8.42
C ALA A 160 10.51 9.19 8.54
N ALA A 161 9.28 8.77 8.84
CA ALA A 161 8.90 7.36 8.90
C ALA A 161 9.12 6.65 7.55
N PHE A 162 8.74 7.27 6.42
CA PHE A 162 9.05 6.72 5.09
C PHE A 162 10.55 6.58 4.83
N LYS A 163 11.36 7.55 5.28
CA LYS A 163 12.82 7.48 5.14
C LYS A 163 13.39 6.34 5.99
N ALA A 164 12.89 6.15 7.20
CA ALA A 164 13.30 5.06 8.09
C ALA A 164 12.91 3.68 7.53
N ALA A 165 11.67 3.53 7.05
CA ALA A 165 11.16 2.28 6.49
C ALA A 165 11.89 1.82 5.22
N ARG A 166 12.53 2.75 4.48
CA ARG A 166 13.37 2.41 3.31
C ARG A 166 14.69 1.72 3.67
N GLY A 167 15.04 1.65 4.95
CA GLY A 167 16.30 1.09 5.44
C GLY A 167 17.54 1.90 5.00
N PRO A 168 18.72 1.64 5.59
CA PRO A 168 19.95 2.22 5.08
C PRO A 168 20.18 1.72 3.65
N ARG A 169 20.42 2.64 2.71
CA ARG A 169 20.98 2.31 1.39
C ARG A 169 22.21 1.45 1.65
N ARG A 170 22.14 0.15 1.41
CA ARG A 170 23.29 -0.77 1.47
C ARG A 170 24.24 -0.34 0.34
N GLY A 171 25.05 0.66 0.62
CA GLY A 171 26.14 1.10 -0.22
C GLY A 171 27.11 -0.06 -0.33
N ARG A 172 27.11 -0.71 -1.49
CA ARG A 172 28.30 -1.18 -2.22
C ARG A 172 29.50 -1.47 -1.30
N ARG A 173 29.51 -2.63 -0.65
CA ARG A 173 30.79 -3.30 -0.36
C ARG A 173 31.23 -3.96 -1.66
N ARG A 174 32.14 -3.27 -2.35
CA ARG A 174 33.18 -3.97 -3.12
C ARG A 174 34.03 -4.79 -2.16
#